data_AF-A0A2T0B2I7-F1
#
_entry.id   AF-A0A2T0B2I7-F1
#
_cell.length_a   1.000
_cell.length_b   1.000
_cell.length_c   1.000
_cell.angle_alpha   90.00
_cell.angle_beta   90.00
_cell.angle_gamma   90.00
#
_symmetry.space_group_name_H-M   'P 1'
#
loop_
_entity.id
_entity.type
_entity.pdbx_description
1 polymer ?
#
loop_
_entity_poly.entity_id
_entity_poly.type
_entity_poly.pdbx_seq_one_letter_code
_entity_poly.pdbx_strand_id
1 'polypeptide(L)'
;MENQAKEKSVWLPNQLSAVKLFLDQVEFSINESYEQLDGKTLYEYTIIHNDNSGILKILPELKNSPILEEYNRMLPLDKTEFLYQSAYKKTGGVLNLFHGEINESMDSELKELFRKNEDKNKAIKIWKDTKSELWSSLSPKLVWAGGGKLEKELLLQFCGKLTDMMQGKKFHTQGSAIIKSMEYLRAWQLAYDEICSDNPMNAIIKEREEIYNRKIKFLKEMNIECDF
;
A
#
# COMPACT_ATOMS: atom_id res chain seq x y z
N MET A 1 12.58 -0.42 38.85
CA MET A 1 11.31 -0.02 38.20
C MET A 1 11.38 -0.47 36.77
N GLU A 2 10.83 -1.65 36.47
CA GLU A 2 10.77 -2.19 35.11
C GLU A 2 9.72 -1.40 34.33
N ASN A 3 10.16 -0.69 33.31
CA ASN A 3 9.30 -0.02 32.35
C ASN A 3 8.82 -1.09 31.36
N GLN A 4 7.89 -1.95 31.78
CA GLN A 4 7.20 -2.87 30.87
C GLN A 4 6.26 -2.04 30.01
N ALA A 5 6.75 -1.53 28.87
CA ALA A 5 5.89 -1.15 27.78
C ALA A 5 5.07 -2.40 27.40
N LYS A 6 3.82 -2.49 27.86
CA LYS A 6 2.89 -3.53 27.41
C LYS A 6 2.84 -3.43 25.88
N GLU A 7 3.45 -4.40 25.20
CA GLU A 7 3.22 -4.61 23.78
C GLU A 7 1.71 -4.69 23.58
N LYS A 8 1.11 -3.64 23.02
CA LYS A 8 -0.30 -3.66 22.66
C LYS A 8 -0.42 -4.59 21.47
N SER A 9 -0.83 -5.83 21.72
CA SER A 9 -1.14 -6.79 20.68
C SER A 9 -2.24 -6.21 19.77
N VAL A 10 -1.98 -6.12 18.47
CA VAL A 10 -2.99 -5.71 17.48
C VAL A 10 -3.97 -6.86 17.25
N TRP A 11 -5.27 -6.58 17.33
CA TRP A 11 -6.30 -7.53 16.96
C TRP A 11 -6.54 -7.49 15.45
N LEU A 12 -6.55 -8.66 14.81
CA LEU A 12 -6.88 -8.81 13.40
C LEU A 12 -7.81 -10.00 13.20
N PRO A 13 -8.71 -9.95 12.20
CA PRO A 13 -9.73 -10.97 12.03
C PRO A 13 -9.19 -12.28 11.48
N ASN A 14 -8.01 -12.27 10.83
CA ASN A 14 -7.37 -13.44 10.24
C ASN A 14 -5.87 -13.24 9.96
N GLN A 15 -5.18 -14.34 9.62
CA GLN A 15 -3.76 -14.34 9.27
C GLN A 15 -3.44 -13.51 8.01
N LEU A 16 -4.31 -13.54 6.99
CA LEU A 16 -4.09 -12.76 5.77
C LEU A 16 -4.00 -11.26 6.08
N SER A 17 -4.86 -10.76 6.96
CA SER A 17 -4.87 -9.35 7.39
C SER A 17 -3.59 -8.99 8.15
N ALA A 18 -3.01 -9.96 8.89
CA ALA A 18 -1.72 -9.77 9.59
C ALA A 18 -0.55 -9.69 8.61
N VAL A 19 -0.56 -10.53 7.58
CA VAL A 19 0.41 -10.46 6.49
C VAL A 19 0.28 -9.12 5.76
N LYS A 20 -0.94 -8.68 5.43
CA LYS A 20 -1.17 -7.39 4.76
C LYS A 20 -0.74 -6.21 5.62
N LEU A 21 -1.05 -6.19 6.92
CA LEU A 21 -0.57 -5.16 7.85
C LEU A 21 0.96 -5.03 7.82
N PHE A 22 1.67 -6.15 7.77
CA PHE A 22 3.13 -6.13 7.66
C PHE A 22 3.61 -5.61 6.30
N LEU A 23 3.04 -6.12 5.20
CA LEU A 23 3.43 -5.71 3.84
C LEU A 23 3.09 -4.23 3.56
N ASP A 24 1.99 -3.71 4.09
CA ASP A 24 1.61 -2.30 4.01
C ASP A 24 2.72 -1.43 4.61
N GLN A 25 3.24 -1.80 5.78
CA GLN A 25 4.33 -1.05 6.43
C GLN A 25 5.63 -1.07 5.62
N VAL A 26 5.94 -2.19 4.96
CA VAL A 26 7.08 -2.27 4.02
C VAL A 26 6.85 -1.35 2.83
N GLU A 27 5.67 -1.41 2.19
CA GLU A 27 5.32 -0.54 1.05
C GLU A 27 5.44 0.93 1.42
N PHE A 28 4.94 1.33 2.59
CA PHE A 28 5.02 2.72 3.07
C PHE A 28 6.46 3.17 3.26
N SER A 29 7.30 2.33 3.88
CA SER A 29 8.71 2.64 4.07
C SER A 29 9.46 2.79 2.74
N ILE A 30 9.06 2.05 1.69
CA ILE A 30 9.69 2.16 0.37
C ILE A 30 9.46 3.56 -0.24
N ASN A 31 8.35 4.20 0.10
CA ASN A 31 7.94 5.51 -0.39
C ASN A 31 8.34 6.68 0.53
N GLU A 32 8.84 6.41 1.74
CA GLU A 32 9.37 7.43 2.64
C GLU A 32 10.74 7.94 2.16
N SER A 33 11.04 9.22 2.39
CA SER A 33 12.35 9.82 2.08
C SER A 33 13.28 9.72 3.28
N TYR A 34 14.55 9.39 3.02
CA TYR A 34 15.54 9.18 4.08
C TYR A 34 16.75 10.10 3.90
N GLU A 35 17.20 10.73 5.00
CA GLU A 35 18.40 11.58 5.01
C GLU A 35 19.65 10.77 4.66
N GLN A 36 19.73 9.51 5.12
CA GLN A 36 20.81 8.56 4.83
C GLN A 36 20.92 8.22 3.34
N LEU A 37 19.90 8.55 2.54
CA LEU A 37 19.84 8.36 1.09
C LEU A 37 19.80 9.70 0.34
N ASP A 38 20.28 10.79 0.97
CA ASP A 38 20.28 12.15 0.42
C ASP A 38 18.87 12.64 0.03
N GLY A 39 17.88 12.37 0.89
CA GLY A 39 16.48 12.77 0.68
C GLY A 39 15.70 11.92 -0.33
N LYS A 40 16.31 10.84 -0.84
CA LYS A 40 15.65 9.90 -1.75
C LYS A 40 14.82 8.88 -0.98
N THR A 41 13.83 8.32 -1.67
CA THR A 41 13.13 7.13 -1.20
C THR A 41 13.92 5.87 -1.50
N LEU A 42 13.56 4.74 -0.88
CA LEU A 42 14.14 3.45 -1.27
C LEU A 42 13.81 3.11 -2.74
N TYR A 43 12.60 3.43 -3.20
CA TYR A 43 12.20 3.26 -4.60
C TYR A 43 13.16 3.98 -5.56
N GLU A 44 13.41 5.27 -5.32
CA GLU A 44 14.29 6.10 -6.15
C GLU A 44 15.75 5.63 -6.05
N TYR A 45 16.20 5.35 -4.83
CA TYR A 45 17.56 4.92 -4.56
C TYR A 45 17.87 3.60 -5.28
N THR A 46 16.94 2.64 -5.23
CA THR A 46 17.09 1.36 -5.91
C THR A 46 17.18 1.52 -7.41
N ILE A 47 16.40 2.40 -8.03
CA ILE A 47 16.47 2.63 -9.48
C ILE A 47 17.81 3.26 -9.88
N ILE A 48 18.33 4.22 -9.09
CA ILE A 48 19.60 4.89 -9.39
C ILE A 48 20.78 3.91 -9.31
N HIS A 49 20.80 3.07 -8.27
CA HIS A 49 21.93 2.18 -8.00
C HIS A 49 21.76 0.79 -8.61
N ASN A 50 20.56 0.47 -9.08
CA ASN A 50 20.16 -0.85 -9.54
C ASN A 50 20.44 -1.95 -8.50
N ASP A 51 20.21 -1.64 -7.22
CA ASP A 51 20.42 -2.55 -6.10
C ASP A 51 19.48 -2.28 -4.91
N ASN A 52 19.54 -3.14 -3.89
CA ASN A 52 18.77 -3.04 -2.65
C ASN A 52 19.60 -2.49 -1.47
N SER A 53 20.79 -1.94 -1.74
CA SER A 53 21.74 -1.53 -0.68
C SER A 53 21.19 -0.42 0.20
N GLY A 54 20.24 0.37 -0.32
CA GLY A 54 19.53 1.40 0.43
C GLY A 54 18.84 0.88 1.69
N ILE A 55 18.33 -0.36 1.68
CA ILE A 55 17.64 -0.94 2.83
C ILE A 55 18.59 -1.03 4.03
N LEU A 56 19.77 -1.60 3.84
CA LEU A 56 20.74 -1.79 4.93
C LEU A 56 21.43 -0.49 5.36
N LYS A 57 21.34 0.58 4.55
CA LYS A 57 21.74 1.92 4.96
C LYS A 57 20.75 2.54 5.95
N ILE A 58 19.44 2.29 5.77
CA ILE A 58 18.39 2.86 6.62
C ILE A 58 18.04 1.95 7.81
N LEU A 59 18.09 0.64 7.63
CA LEU A 59 17.65 -0.39 8.57
C LEU A 59 18.70 -1.52 8.64
N PRO A 60 19.91 -1.24 9.17
CA PRO A 60 21.00 -2.21 9.25
C PRO A 60 20.65 -3.48 10.04
N GLU A 61 19.70 -3.40 10.97
CA GLU A 61 19.18 -4.52 11.75
C GLU A 61 18.52 -5.61 10.89
N LEU A 62 18.11 -5.29 9.66
CA LEU A 62 17.47 -6.25 8.76
C LEU A 62 18.45 -7.21 8.08
N LYS A 63 19.77 -7.04 8.21
CA LYS A 63 20.79 -7.79 7.46
C LYS A 63 20.60 -9.32 7.47
N ASN A 64 20.12 -9.89 8.58
CA ASN A 64 19.86 -11.33 8.73
C ASN A 64 18.38 -11.63 9.02
N SER A 65 17.50 -10.66 8.78
CA SER A 65 16.07 -10.79 9.06
C SER A 65 15.34 -11.32 7.81
N PRO A 66 14.38 -12.24 7.96
CA PRO A 66 13.51 -12.63 6.84
C PRO A 66 12.71 -11.46 6.27
N ILE A 67 12.54 -10.37 7.03
CA ILE A 67 11.88 -9.14 6.58
C ILE A 67 12.63 -8.50 5.39
N LEU A 68 13.96 -8.63 5.32
CA LEU A 68 14.75 -8.06 4.21
C LEU A 68 14.30 -8.62 2.85
N GLU A 69 13.90 -9.88 2.81
CA GLU A 69 13.43 -10.52 1.59
C GLU A 69 12.10 -9.92 1.11
N GLU A 70 11.24 -9.50 2.02
CA GLU A 70 9.96 -8.86 1.67
C GLU A 70 10.18 -7.46 1.10
N TYR A 71 11.15 -6.71 1.62
CA TYR A 71 11.60 -5.47 0.97
C TYR A 71 12.11 -5.74 -0.45
N ASN A 72 12.99 -6.73 -0.63
CA ASN A 72 13.56 -7.06 -1.94
C ASN A 72 12.48 -7.36 -2.98
N ARG A 73 11.42 -8.08 -2.60
CA ARG A 73 10.30 -8.41 -3.49
C ARG A 73 9.46 -7.21 -3.89
N MET A 74 9.40 -6.18 -3.04
CA MET A 74 8.58 -4.98 -3.28
C MET A 74 9.36 -3.84 -3.93
N LEU A 75 10.70 -3.93 -3.97
CA LEU A 75 11.56 -2.94 -4.62
C LEU A 75 11.51 -3.03 -6.16
N PRO A 76 11.75 -1.90 -6.86
CA PRO A 76 11.72 -1.81 -8.33
C PRO A 76 13.02 -2.36 -8.96
N LEU A 77 13.38 -3.61 -8.68
CA LEU A 77 14.64 -4.24 -9.14
C LEU A 77 14.59 -4.73 -10.58
N ASP A 78 13.40 -4.82 -11.18
CA ASP A 78 13.22 -5.23 -12.56
C ASP A 78 12.17 -4.39 -13.28
N LYS A 79 12.09 -4.57 -14.61
CA LYS A 79 11.15 -3.81 -15.46
C LYS A 79 9.69 -4.11 -15.19
N THR A 80 9.36 -5.19 -14.46
CA THR A 80 7.96 -5.58 -14.22
C THR A 80 7.23 -4.55 -13.36
N GLU A 81 7.94 -3.78 -12.55
CA GLU A 81 7.37 -2.67 -11.78
C GLU A 81 6.78 -1.55 -12.65
N PHE A 82 7.30 -1.37 -13.87
CA PHE A 82 6.87 -0.29 -14.76
C PHE A 82 5.72 -0.70 -15.68
N LEU A 83 5.34 -1.98 -15.66
CA LEU A 83 4.20 -2.52 -16.40
C LEU A 83 2.92 -2.40 -15.58
N TYR A 84 1.78 -2.24 -16.24
CA TYR A 84 0.48 -2.07 -15.59
C TYR A 84 0.13 -3.21 -14.61
N GLN A 85 0.61 -4.43 -14.87
CA GLN A 85 0.34 -5.59 -14.01
C GLN A 85 0.93 -5.43 -12.61
N SER A 86 1.92 -4.56 -12.41
CA SER A 86 2.50 -4.32 -11.09
C SER A 86 1.48 -3.79 -10.06
N ALA A 87 0.39 -3.14 -10.49
CA ALA A 87 -0.68 -2.72 -9.59
C ALA A 87 -1.31 -3.90 -8.83
N TYR A 88 -1.37 -5.10 -9.43
CA TYR A 88 -1.90 -6.30 -8.78
C TYR A 88 -0.93 -6.92 -7.76
N LYS A 89 0.34 -6.50 -7.77
CA LYS A 89 1.34 -6.94 -6.78
C LYS A 89 1.35 -6.06 -5.52
N LYS A 90 0.66 -4.91 -5.56
CA LYS A 90 0.60 -3.96 -4.43
C LYS A 90 -0.46 -4.37 -3.43
N THR A 91 -0.30 -3.91 -2.20
CA THR A 91 -1.18 -4.32 -1.10
C THR A 91 -2.55 -3.63 -1.13
N GLY A 92 -2.60 -2.44 -1.74
CA GLY A 92 -3.73 -1.51 -1.70
C GLY A 92 -3.84 -0.72 -0.39
N GLY A 93 -2.90 -0.91 0.54
CA GLY A 93 -2.81 -0.22 1.82
C GLY A 93 -3.99 -0.41 2.76
N VAL A 94 -4.20 0.56 3.66
CA VAL A 94 -5.15 0.44 4.78
C VAL A 94 -6.59 0.25 4.31
N LEU A 95 -6.97 0.90 3.20
CA LEU A 95 -8.31 0.78 2.62
C LEU A 95 -8.62 -0.64 2.14
N ASN A 96 -7.56 -1.44 1.91
CA ASN A 96 -7.63 -2.80 1.42
C ASN A 96 -7.20 -3.88 2.43
N LEU A 97 -6.94 -3.51 3.69
CA LEU A 97 -6.37 -4.39 4.72
C LEU A 97 -7.10 -5.75 4.87
N PHE A 98 -8.42 -5.78 4.68
CA PHE A 98 -9.23 -6.99 4.86
C PHE A 98 -9.66 -7.68 3.55
N HIS A 99 -9.28 -7.15 2.38
CA HIS A 99 -9.56 -7.84 1.12
C HIS A 99 -8.62 -9.02 0.91
N GLY A 100 -9.14 -10.01 0.18
CA GLY A 100 -8.34 -11.10 -0.38
C GLY A 100 -7.26 -10.61 -1.34
N GLU A 101 -6.49 -11.57 -1.85
CA GLU A 101 -5.57 -11.32 -2.96
C GLU A 101 -6.35 -10.87 -4.21
N ILE A 102 -5.91 -9.78 -4.83
CA ILE A 102 -6.53 -9.21 -6.03
C ILE A 102 -5.64 -9.55 -7.22
N ASN A 103 -6.23 -10.14 -8.25
CA ASN A 103 -5.52 -10.53 -9.45
C ASN A 103 -6.19 -9.97 -10.71
N GLU A 104 -5.44 -9.90 -11.82
CA GLU A 104 -5.93 -9.38 -13.10
C GLU A 104 -7.17 -10.14 -13.61
N SER A 105 -7.32 -11.42 -13.24
CA SER A 105 -8.48 -12.20 -13.63
C SER A 105 -9.78 -11.73 -12.95
N MET A 106 -9.71 -10.93 -11.90
CA MET A 106 -10.87 -10.32 -11.24
C MET A 106 -11.25 -8.96 -11.85
N ASP A 107 -10.38 -8.34 -12.65
CA ASP A 107 -10.60 -7.00 -13.20
C ASP A 107 -11.48 -7.05 -14.46
N SER A 108 -12.80 -6.98 -14.25
CA SER A 108 -13.78 -6.94 -15.35
C SER A 108 -13.69 -5.65 -16.15
N GLU A 109 -13.32 -4.54 -15.52
CA GLU A 109 -13.23 -3.24 -16.17
C GLU A 109 -12.09 -3.19 -17.18
N LEU A 110 -10.89 -3.65 -16.80
CA LEU A 110 -9.76 -3.74 -17.71
C LEU A 110 -10.06 -4.68 -18.88
N LYS A 111 -10.68 -5.83 -18.61
CA LYS A 111 -11.10 -6.78 -19.65
C LYS A 111 -12.10 -6.16 -20.62
N GLU A 112 -13.02 -5.35 -20.13
CA GLU A 112 -13.97 -4.63 -20.97
C GLU A 112 -13.27 -3.55 -21.82
N LEU A 113 -12.34 -2.80 -21.23
CA LEU A 113 -11.54 -1.80 -21.95
C LEU A 113 -10.69 -2.45 -23.04
N PHE A 114 -10.08 -3.61 -22.78
CA PHE A 114 -9.34 -4.39 -23.79
C PHE A 114 -10.23 -4.94 -24.91
N ARG A 115 -11.51 -5.21 -24.65
CA ARG A 115 -12.46 -5.61 -25.71
C ARG A 115 -12.92 -4.43 -26.55
N LYS A 116 -13.03 -3.24 -25.96
CA LYS A 116 -13.53 -2.02 -26.62
C LYS A 116 -12.46 -1.23 -27.37
N ASN A 117 -11.18 -1.45 -27.07
CA ASN A 117 -10.07 -0.73 -27.69
C ASN A 117 -9.15 -1.71 -28.42
N GLU A 118 -8.94 -1.49 -29.71
CA GLU A 118 -7.95 -2.26 -30.50
C GLU A 118 -6.52 -2.03 -29.97
N ASP A 119 -6.21 -0.80 -29.58
CA ASP A 119 -4.96 -0.44 -28.91
C ASP A 119 -5.05 -0.67 -27.40
N LYS A 120 -4.34 -1.70 -26.91
CA LYS A 120 -4.25 -2.02 -25.49
C LYS A 120 -3.60 -0.91 -24.65
N ASN A 121 -2.70 -0.12 -25.23
CA ASN A 121 -2.06 0.98 -24.50
C ASN A 121 -3.07 2.10 -24.23
N LYS A 122 -4.01 2.33 -25.15
CA LYS A 122 -5.14 3.23 -24.92
C LYS A 122 -6.06 2.72 -23.82
N ALA A 123 -6.34 1.42 -23.77
CA ALA A 123 -7.11 0.82 -22.68
C ALA A 123 -6.43 1.01 -21.31
N ILE A 124 -5.12 0.75 -21.22
CA ILE A 124 -4.32 0.94 -19.99
C ILE A 124 -4.34 2.40 -19.53
N LYS A 125 -4.19 3.36 -20.47
CA LYS A 125 -4.26 4.80 -20.16
C LYS A 125 -5.59 5.23 -19.56
N ILE A 126 -6.70 4.62 -19.97
CA ILE A 126 -8.02 4.88 -19.37
C ILE A 126 -8.11 4.18 -18.01
N TRP A 127 -7.79 2.89 -17.99
CA TRP A 127 -7.90 2.03 -16.81
C TRP A 127 -7.14 2.58 -15.60
N LYS A 128 -5.90 3.04 -15.79
CA LYS A 128 -5.06 3.50 -14.67
C LYS A 128 -5.64 4.68 -13.90
N ASP A 129 -6.52 5.45 -14.54
CA ASP A 129 -7.20 6.62 -13.98
C ASP A 129 -8.61 6.30 -13.49
N THR A 130 -9.20 5.14 -13.84
CA THR A 130 -10.53 4.78 -13.35
C THR A 130 -10.49 4.28 -11.91
N LYS A 131 -11.44 4.75 -11.09
CA LYS A 131 -11.63 4.24 -9.73
C LYS A 131 -12.12 2.79 -9.79
N SER A 132 -11.46 1.90 -9.05
CA SER A 132 -11.78 0.48 -9.06
C SER A 132 -12.42 0.04 -7.75
N GLU A 133 -13.50 -0.74 -7.85
CA GLU A 133 -14.12 -1.38 -6.69
C GLU A 133 -13.20 -2.42 -6.03
N LEU A 134 -12.29 -3.04 -6.81
CA LEU A 134 -11.31 -3.99 -6.29
C LEU A 134 -10.40 -3.35 -5.23
N TRP A 135 -10.06 -2.08 -5.42
CA TRP A 135 -9.18 -1.32 -4.53
C TRP A 135 -9.89 -0.22 -3.76
N SER A 136 -11.13 -0.46 -3.32
CA SER A 136 -11.86 0.48 -2.46
C SER A 136 -11.97 1.89 -3.04
N SER A 137 -12.20 1.97 -4.36
CA SER A 137 -12.28 3.21 -5.14
C SER A 137 -10.95 3.94 -5.37
N LEU A 138 -9.81 3.35 -5.01
CA LEU A 138 -8.52 3.77 -5.55
C LEU A 138 -8.44 3.41 -7.03
N SER A 139 -7.84 4.30 -7.83
CA SER A 139 -7.49 3.96 -9.21
C SER A 139 -6.17 3.19 -9.27
N PRO A 140 -5.93 2.37 -10.31
CA PRO A 140 -4.73 1.54 -10.38
C PRO A 140 -3.42 2.32 -10.26
N LYS A 141 -3.35 3.57 -10.75
CA LYS A 141 -2.15 4.41 -10.55
C LYS A 141 -1.87 4.74 -9.09
N LEU A 142 -2.92 4.93 -8.28
CA LEU A 142 -2.78 5.21 -6.84
C LEU A 142 -2.46 3.93 -6.07
N VAL A 143 -2.94 2.79 -6.54
CA VAL A 143 -2.55 1.47 -6.03
C VAL A 143 -1.07 1.22 -6.30
N TRP A 144 -0.63 1.41 -7.54
CA TRP A 144 0.78 1.31 -7.95
C TRP A 144 1.71 2.24 -7.18
N ALA A 145 1.29 3.50 -6.99
CA ALA A 145 2.06 4.47 -6.24
C ALA A 145 2.37 3.99 -4.81
N GLY A 146 1.41 3.30 -4.18
CA GLY A 146 1.50 2.84 -2.80
C GLY A 146 1.36 3.98 -1.78
N GLY A 147 1.14 3.63 -0.52
CA GLY A 147 1.01 4.61 0.56
C GLY A 147 2.34 5.15 1.05
N GLY A 148 2.31 6.18 1.89
CA GLY A 148 3.50 6.78 2.50
C GLY A 148 3.39 6.93 4.02
N LYS A 149 4.01 7.99 4.53
CA LYS A 149 4.12 8.25 5.96
C LYS A 149 2.75 8.52 6.61
N LEU A 150 1.88 9.29 5.95
CA LEU A 150 0.56 9.62 6.48
C LEU A 150 -0.32 8.38 6.53
N GLU A 151 -0.36 7.59 5.45
CA GLU A 151 -1.13 6.34 5.44
C GLU A 151 -0.63 5.34 6.47
N LYS A 152 0.68 5.30 6.74
CA LYS A 152 1.27 4.51 7.84
C LYS A 152 0.75 4.93 9.21
N GLU A 153 0.73 6.23 9.49
CA GLU A 153 0.20 6.76 10.76
C GLU A 153 -1.29 6.44 10.92
N LEU A 154 -2.07 6.59 9.84
CA LEU A 154 -3.48 6.25 9.79
C LEU A 154 -3.72 4.74 9.98
N LEU A 155 -2.88 3.87 9.38
CA LEU A 155 -2.95 2.42 9.55
C LEU A 155 -2.74 2.02 11.01
N LEU A 156 -1.70 2.55 11.66
CA LEU A 156 -1.42 2.25 13.07
C LEU A 156 -2.54 2.74 13.99
N GLN A 157 -3.06 3.94 13.74
CA GLN A 157 -4.18 4.50 14.48
C GLN A 157 -5.46 3.66 14.30
N PHE A 158 -5.77 3.27 13.05
CA PHE A 158 -6.90 2.41 12.75
C PHE A 158 -6.78 1.05 13.44
N CYS A 159 -5.61 0.41 13.39
CA CYS A 159 -5.36 -0.86 14.07
C CYS A 159 -5.55 -0.76 15.59
N GLY A 160 -5.13 0.35 16.21
CA GLY A 160 -5.40 0.63 17.63
C GLY A 160 -6.89 0.72 17.92
N LYS A 161 -7.62 1.56 17.15
CA LYS A 161 -9.06 1.74 17.28
C LYS A 161 -9.85 0.44 17.04
N LEU A 162 -9.45 -0.35 16.05
CA LEU A 162 -10.04 -1.67 15.76
C LEU A 162 -9.82 -2.62 16.93
N THR A 163 -8.61 -2.65 17.48
CA THR A 163 -8.29 -3.51 18.63
C THR A 163 -9.18 -3.19 19.83
N ASP A 164 -9.31 -1.91 20.18
CA ASP A 164 -10.16 -1.46 21.27
C ASP A 164 -11.64 -1.79 20.99
N MET A 165 -12.10 -1.61 19.74
CA MET A 165 -13.48 -1.94 19.34
C MET A 165 -13.76 -3.44 19.39
N MET A 166 -12.79 -4.29 19.09
CA MET A 166 -12.97 -5.74 18.97
C MET A 166 -12.65 -6.49 20.26
N GLN A 167 -12.00 -5.84 21.23
CA GLN A 167 -11.65 -6.43 22.51
C GLN A 167 -12.89 -7.01 23.21
N GLY A 168 -12.79 -8.26 23.64
CA GLY A 168 -13.87 -8.97 24.36
C GLY A 168 -15.06 -9.40 23.49
N LYS A 169 -15.10 -9.06 22.20
CA LYS A 169 -16.14 -9.56 21.29
C LYS A 169 -15.92 -11.03 20.97
N LYS A 170 -17.02 -11.79 20.99
CA LYS A 170 -17.04 -13.19 20.53
C LYS A 170 -17.63 -13.23 19.13
N PHE A 171 -16.90 -13.88 18.22
CA PHE A 171 -17.35 -14.12 16.85
C PHE A 171 -17.61 -15.61 16.67
N HIS A 172 -18.77 -15.95 16.09
CA HIS A 172 -19.13 -17.35 15.82
C HIS A 172 -18.40 -17.92 14.61
N THR A 173 -17.96 -17.06 13.69
CA THR A 173 -17.17 -17.43 12.50
C THR A 173 -16.14 -16.36 12.19
N GLN A 174 -15.04 -16.75 11.54
CA GLN A 174 -14.04 -15.82 11.01
C GLN A 174 -14.66 -14.84 9.99
N GLY A 175 -15.61 -15.29 9.16
CA GLY A 175 -16.34 -14.44 8.22
C GLY A 175 -17.07 -13.28 8.92
N SER A 176 -17.71 -13.55 10.07
CA SER A 176 -18.37 -12.50 10.85
C SER A 176 -17.40 -11.46 11.41
N ALA A 177 -16.20 -11.89 11.81
CA ALA A 177 -15.13 -10.99 12.27
C ALA A 177 -14.62 -10.10 11.12
N ILE A 178 -14.43 -10.66 9.92
CA ILE A 178 -14.01 -9.92 8.73
C ILE A 178 -15.07 -8.88 8.34
N ILE A 179 -16.34 -9.28 8.23
CA ILE A 179 -17.44 -8.36 7.86
C ILE A 179 -17.49 -7.18 8.85
N LYS A 180 -17.43 -7.47 10.16
CA LYS A 180 -17.43 -6.41 11.18
C LYS A 180 -16.23 -5.47 11.07
N SER A 181 -15.07 -6.01 10.72
CA SER A 181 -13.85 -5.23 10.52
C SER A 181 -13.96 -4.34 9.27
N MET A 182 -14.53 -4.86 8.18
CA MET A 182 -14.80 -4.09 6.95
C MET A 182 -15.83 -2.99 7.19
N GLU A 183 -16.95 -3.27 7.85
CA GLU A 183 -17.93 -2.26 8.23
C GLU A 183 -17.28 -1.11 9.02
N TYR A 184 -16.41 -1.47 9.98
CA TYR A 184 -15.70 -0.47 10.77
C TYR A 184 -14.71 0.34 9.92
N LEU A 185 -13.94 -0.31 9.04
CA LEU A 185 -13.05 0.38 8.10
C LEU A 185 -13.81 1.36 7.21
N ARG A 186 -14.98 0.98 6.68
CA ARG A 186 -15.81 1.84 5.83
C ARG A 186 -16.40 3.02 6.57
N ALA A 187 -16.75 2.86 7.84
CA ALA A 187 -17.17 3.97 8.68
C ALA A 187 -15.99 4.90 9.02
N TRP A 188 -14.86 4.33 9.43
CA TRP A 188 -13.67 5.10 9.81
C TRP A 188 -13.10 5.91 8.64
N GLN A 189 -13.00 5.34 7.44
CA GLN A 189 -12.36 6.02 6.30
C GLN A 189 -13.11 7.29 5.86
N LEU A 190 -14.40 7.42 6.21
CA LEU A 190 -15.26 8.56 5.90
C LEU A 190 -15.45 9.51 7.09
N ALA A 191 -15.02 9.11 8.29
CA ALA A 191 -15.11 9.95 9.48
C ALA A 191 -13.95 10.96 9.50
N TYR A 192 -14.16 12.12 10.11
CA TYR A 192 -13.07 13.07 10.36
C TYR A 192 -12.01 12.44 11.28
N ASP A 193 -10.74 12.65 10.95
CA ASP A 193 -9.60 12.22 11.75
C ASP A 193 -8.60 13.36 11.97
N GLU A 194 -8.19 13.55 13.22
CA GLU A 194 -7.28 14.63 13.63
C GLU A 194 -5.89 14.48 12.99
N ILE A 195 -5.42 13.26 12.70
CA ILE A 195 -4.10 13.01 12.10
C ILE A 195 -3.98 13.70 10.74
N CYS A 196 -5.03 13.62 9.92
CA CYS A 196 -5.03 14.22 8.59
C CYS A 196 -5.86 15.52 8.48
N SER A 197 -6.56 15.90 9.56
CA SER A 197 -7.48 17.05 9.56
C SER A 197 -8.52 17.01 8.43
N ASP A 198 -8.89 15.81 7.99
CA ASP A 198 -9.91 15.50 6.97
C ASP A 198 -10.42 14.07 7.27
N ASN A 199 -11.18 13.45 6.36
CA ASN A 199 -11.39 12.01 6.40
C ASN A 199 -10.16 11.24 5.89
N PRO A 200 -9.86 10.05 6.46
CA PRO A 200 -8.71 9.26 6.05
C PRO A 200 -8.67 8.93 4.56
N MET A 201 -9.82 8.64 3.92
CA MET A 201 -9.85 8.27 2.51
C MET A 201 -9.30 9.38 1.60
N ASN A 202 -9.75 10.63 1.80
CA ASN A 202 -9.26 11.78 1.06
C ASN A 202 -7.77 12.03 1.28
N ALA A 203 -7.34 11.94 2.55
CA ALA A 203 -5.95 12.14 2.92
C ALA A 203 -5.01 11.10 2.28
N ILE A 204 -5.44 9.84 2.26
CA ILE A 204 -4.73 8.73 1.61
C ILE A 204 -4.65 8.96 0.09
N ILE A 205 -5.77 9.33 -0.54
CA ILE A 205 -5.78 9.64 -1.98
C ILE A 205 -4.78 10.76 -2.30
N LYS A 206 -4.79 11.84 -1.51
CA LYS A 206 -3.90 12.98 -1.70
C LYS A 206 -2.43 12.60 -1.53
N GLU A 207 -2.07 11.86 -0.48
CA GLU A 207 -0.69 11.39 -0.31
C GLU A 207 -0.24 10.51 -1.48
N ARG A 208 -1.10 9.57 -1.91
CA ARG A 208 -0.81 8.69 -3.05
C ARG A 208 -0.67 9.45 -4.36
N GLU A 209 -1.42 10.53 -4.56
CA GLU A 209 -1.25 11.43 -5.71
C GLU A 209 0.11 12.15 -5.67
N GLU A 210 0.55 12.63 -4.50
CA GLU A 210 1.86 13.26 -4.32
C GLU A 210 3.00 12.27 -4.60
N ILE A 211 2.90 11.04 -4.08
CA ILE A 211 3.86 9.95 -4.34
C ILE A 211 3.88 9.58 -5.82
N TYR A 212 2.71 9.40 -6.44
CA TYR A 212 2.57 9.12 -7.86
C TYR A 212 3.27 10.19 -8.71
N ASN A 213 2.97 11.46 -8.46
CA ASN A 213 3.55 12.58 -9.21
C ASN A 213 5.08 12.63 -9.06
N ARG A 214 5.58 12.37 -7.85
CA ARG A 214 7.03 12.27 -7.59
C ARG A 214 7.66 11.13 -8.39
N LYS A 215 7.10 9.91 -8.31
CA LYS A 215 7.60 8.74 -9.06
C LYS A 215 7.61 9.00 -10.56
N ILE A 216 6.51 9.49 -11.13
CA ILE A 216 6.43 9.76 -12.58
C ILE A 216 7.42 10.84 -13.01
N LYS A 217 7.60 11.90 -12.22
CA LYS A 217 8.63 12.91 -12.50
C LYS A 217 10.03 12.29 -12.52
N PHE A 218 10.36 11.50 -11.50
CA PHE A 218 11.65 10.84 -11.38
C PHE A 218 11.90 9.84 -12.53
N LEU A 219 10.92 8.99 -12.88
CA LEU A 219 11.06 8.04 -13.98
C LEU A 219 11.29 8.73 -15.33
N LYS A 220 10.63 9.88 -15.57
CA LYS A 220 10.87 10.70 -16.77
C LYS A 220 12.29 11.25 -16.80
N GLU A 221 12.81 11.76 -15.67
CA GLU A 221 14.19 12.25 -15.57
C GLU A 221 15.22 11.13 -15.83
N MET A 222 14.89 9.89 -15.44
CA MET A 222 15.69 8.69 -15.69
C MET A 222 15.48 8.07 -17.08
N ASN A 223 14.61 8.64 -17.93
CA ASN A 223 14.21 8.09 -19.23
C ASN A 223 13.67 6.64 -19.17
N ILE A 224 12.91 6.33 -18.12
CA ILE A 224 12.27 5.03 -17.93
C ILE A 224 10.82 5.11 -18.43
N GLU A 225 10.47 4.23 -19.36
CA GLU A 225 9.08 4.08 -19.82
C GLU A 225 8.24 3.35 -18.74
N CYS A 226 7.04 3.86 -18.50
CA CYS A 226 6.12 3.35 -17.48
C CYS A 226 4.67 3.46 -17.98
N ASP A 227 3.86 2.45 -17.70
CA ASP A 227 2.43 2.44 -18.04
C ASP A 227 1.63 3.45 -17.20
N PHE A 228 2.15 3.85 -16.04
CA PHE A 228 1.49 4.71 -15.06
C PHE A 228 1.70 6.20 -15.29
#